data_AF-A0A2P1G4Q7-F1
#
_entry.id   AF-A0A2P1G4Q7-F1
#
_cell.length_a   1.000
_cell.length_b   1.000
_cell.length_c   1.000
_cell.angle_alpha   90.00
_cell.angle_beta   90.00
_cell.angle_gamma   90.00
#
_symmetry.space_group_name_H-M   'P 1'
#
loop_
_entity.id
_entity.type
_entity.pdbx_description
1 polymer ?
#
loop_
_entity_poly.entity_id
_entity_poly.type
_entity_poly.pdbx_seq_one_letter_code
_entity_poly.pdbx_strand_id
1 'polypeptide(L)'
;MKGLKNLSLFISILVIFFAILIILSFFGNPISKGVVKVKAYNYLKENCSDYEAKSIEIVYDLVNSSYLVNVYDSGSEEIEFTLVYNYFGCFKKKVSRNISLNKESVGISSLPTLFLLSKP
;
A
#
# COMPACT_ATOMS: atom_id res chain seq x y z
N MET A 1 -34.25 21.27 24.15
CA MET A 1 -33.36 20.09 23.99
C MET A 1 -33.24 19.52 22.56
N LYS A 2 -34.00 19.98 21.55
CA LYS A 2 -33.86 19.47 20.15
C LYS A 2 -32.56 19.90 19.44
N GLY A 3 -32.09 21.13 19.65
CA GLY A 3 -30.87 21.65 19.01
C GLY A 3 -29.57 20.95 19.45
N LEU A 4 -29.48 20.50 20.70
CA LEU A 4 -28.28 19.84 21.23
C LEU A 4 -28.03 18.46 20.63
N LYS A 5 -29.11 17.72 20.28
CA LYS A 5 -29.02 16.42 19.62
C LYS A 5 -28.52 16.53 18.18
N ASN A 6 -28.96 17.56 17.46
CA ASN A 6 -28.52 17.82 16.09
C ASN A 6 -27.04 18.28 16.06
N LEU A 7 -26.62 19.07 17.04
CA LEU A 7 -25.22 19.48 17.18
C LEU A 7 -24.31 18.28 17.48
N SER A 8 -24.70 17.41 18.42
CA SER A 8 -23.96 16.18 18.74
C SER A 8 -23.83 15.26 17.52
N LEU A 9 -24.93 15.06 16.77
CA LEU A 9 -24.92 14.25 15.57
C LEU A 9 -24.01 14.82 14.48
N PHE A 10 -24.01 16.15 14.30
CA PHE A 10 -23.11 16.83 13.38
C PHE A 10 -21.63 16.63 13.75
N ILE A 11 -21.31 16.78 15.04
CA ILE A 11 -19.94 16.56 15.55
C ILE A 11 -19.51 15.10 15.34
N SER A 12 -20.39 14.13 15.61
CA SER A 12 -20.09 12.71 15.37
C SER A 12 -19.80 12.41 13.90
N ILE A 13 -20.59 12.97 12.97
CA ILE A 13 -20.34 12.83 11.52
C ILE A 13 -18.99 13.42 11.15
N LEU A 14 -18.66 14.60 11.68
CA LEU A 14 -17.39 15.28 11.41
C LEU A 14 -16.19 14.45 11.91
N VAL A 15 -16.29 13.87 13.10
CA VAL A 15 -15.25 12.99 13.66
C VAL A 15 -15.07 11.74 12.81
N ILE A 16 -16.16 11.10 12.38
CA ILE A 16 -16.10 9.93 11.50
C ILE A 16 -15.44 10.29 10.16
N PHE A 17 -15.80 11.45 9.59
CA PHE A 17 -15.21 11.93 8.35
C PHE A 17 -13.69 12.14 8.48
N PHE A 18 -13.23 12.80 9.53
CA PHE A 18 -11.79 12.96 9.78
C PHE A 18 -11.08 11.63 10.04
N ALA A 19 -11.71 10.71 10.78
CA ALA A 19 -11.15 9.37 10.99
C ALA A 19 -10.93 8.63 9.67
N ILE A 20 -11.89 8.71 8.74
CA ILE A 20 -11.76 8.14 7.40
C ILE A 20 -10.59 8.79 6.63
N LEU A 21 -10.48 10.11 6.65
CA LEU A 21 -9.38 10.82 5.98
C LEU A 21 -8.01 10.42 6.53
N ILE A 22 -7.90 10.26 7.86
CA ILE A 22 -6.66 9.80 8.51
C ILE A 22 -6.32 8.40 8.04
N ILE A 23 -7.26 7.45 8.08
CA ILE A 23 -7.03 6.06 7.65
C ILE A 23 -6.59 6.01 6.17
N LEU A 24 -7.26 6.76 5.30
CA LEU A 24 -6.91 6.84 3.87
C LEU A 24 -5.54 7.48 3.62
N SER A 25 -5.09 8.37 4.50
CA SER A 25 -3.76 8.97 4.43
C SER A 25 -2.67 7.95 4.80
N PHE A 26 -2.87 7.20 5.89
CA PHE A 26 -1.89 6.22 6.40
C PHE A 26 -1.76 4.96 5.54
N PHE A 27 -2.86 4.43 5.00
CA PHE A 27 -2.87 3.17 4.25
C PHE A 27 -2.99 3.35 2.73
N GLY A 28 -3.12 4.60 2.29
CA GLY A 28 -3.43 4.96 0.91
C GLY A 28 -4.91 4.73 0.58
N ASN A 29 -5.32 5.26 -0.58
CA ASN A 29 -6.67 5.07 -1.09
C ASN A 29 -6.88 3.65 -1.66
N PRO A 30 -7.86 2.86 -1.19
CA PRO A 30 -8.14 1.52 -1.73
C PRO A 30 -8.47 1.53 -3.23
N ILE A 31 -9.05 2.61 -3.75
CA ILE A 31 -9.35 2.77 -5.19
C ILE A 31 -8.04 2.83 -5.98
N SER A 32 -7.11 3.71 -5.58
CA SER A 32 -5.80 3.82 -6.21
C SER A 32 -5.01 2.50 -6.11
N LYS A 33 -5.10 1.79 -4.97
CA LYS A 33 -4.49 0.46 -4.80
C LYS A 33 -4.99 -0.54 -5.84
N GLY A 34 -6.30 -0.55 -6.13
CA GLY A 34 -6.90 -1.36 -7.19
C GLY A 34 -6.37 -1.02 -8.58
N VAL A 35 -6.28 0.28 -8.90
CA VAL A 35 -5.73 0.76 -10.18
C VAL A 35 -4.26 0.35 -10.34
N VAL A 36 -3.46 0.48 -9.27
CA VAL A 36 -2.06 0.04 -9.24
C VAL A 36 -1.94 -1.45 -9.49
N LYS A 37 -2.79 -2.27 -8.87
CA LYS A 37 -2.81 -3.73 -9.08
C LYS A 37 -2.97 -4.07 -10.55
N VAL A 38 -3.97 -3.50 -11.22
CA VAL A 38 -4.22 -3.74 -12.66
C VAL A 38 -3.04 -3.28 -13.51
N LYS A 39 -2.52 -2.08 -13.25
CA LYS A 39 -1.37 -1.53 -14.00
C LYS A 39 -0.10 -2.34 -13.81
N ALA A 40 0.12 -2.90 -12.62
CA ALA A 40 1.27 -3.76 -12.35
C ALA A 40 1.15 -5.08 -13.13
N TYR A 41 -0.02 -5.73 -13.13
CA TYR A 41 -0.23 -6.92 -13.94
C TYR A 41 -0.03 -6.66 -15.44
N ASN A 42 -0.55 -5.54 -15.96
CA ASN A 42 -0.33 -5.16 -17.35
C ASN A 42 1.15 -4.94 -17.65
N TYR A 43 1.87 -4.25 -16.76
CA TYR A 43 3.32 -4.08 -16.89
C TYR A 43 4.05 -5.43 -16.97
N LEU A 44 3.72 -6.38 -16.08
CA LEU A 44 4.33 -7.71 -16.10
C LEU A 44 4.02 -8.45 -17.39
N LYS A 45 2.77 -8.44 -17.85
CA LYS A 45 2.34 -9.08 -19.09
C LYS A 45 3.07 -8.54 -20.32
N GLU A 46 3.35 -7.24 -20.35
CA GLU A 46 4.00 -6.57 -21.47
C GLU A 46 5.53 -6.70 -21.44
N ASN A 47 6.15 -6.83 -20.26
CA ASN A 47 7.60 -6.73 -20.09
C ASN A 47 8.28 -8.01 -19.59
N CYS A 48 7.52 -9.03 -19.19
CA CYS A 48 8.04 -10.30 -18.65
C CYS A 48 7.38 -11.49 -19.37
N SER A 49 8.19 -12.37 -19.95
CA SER A 49 7.72 -13.58 -20.64
C SER A 49 7.12 -14.62 -19.68
N ASP A 50 7.53 -14.58 -18.42
CA ASP A 50 7.20 -15.49 -17.32
C ASP A 50 6.19 -14.88 -16.34
N TYR A 51 5.39 -13.89 -16.77
CA TYR A 51 4.52 -13.10 -15.89
C TYR A 51 3.53 -13.94 -15.05
N GLU A 52 3.11 -15.11 -15.54
CA GLU A 52 2.16 -16.01 -14.85
C GLU A 52 2.78 -16.68 -13.62
N ALA A 53 4.10 -16.83 -13.59
CA ALA A 53 4.82 -17.34 -12.44
C ALA A 53 5.05 -16.26 -11.37
N LYS A 54 4.89 -14.98 -11.71
CA LYS A 54 5.22 -13.89 -10.79
C LYS A 54 4.08 -13.61 -9.82
N SER A 55 4.42 -13.42 -8.55
CA SER A 55 3.49 -12.91 -7.54
C SER A 55 3.77 -11.44 -7.23
N ILE A 56 2.73 -10.69 -6.85
CA ILE A 56 2.86 -9.27 -6.51
C ILE A 56 2.33 -8.97 -5.12
N GLU A 57 3.06 -8.13 -4.39
CA GLU A 57 2.64 -7.55 -3.13
C GLU A 57 2.59 -6.02 -3.26
N ILE A 58 1.51 -5.40 -2.80
CA ILE A 58 1.33 -3.96 -2.90
C ILE A 58 1.36 -3.34 -1.50
N VAL A 59 2.43 -2.60 -1.24
CA VAL A 59 2.68 -1.85 -0.01
C VAL A 59 2.47 -0.36 -0.28
N TYR A 60 1.82 0.35 0.63
CA TYR A 60 1.74 1.80 0.57
C TYR A 60 2.87 2.40 1.42
N ASP A 61 3.70 3.21 0.80
CA ASP A 61 4.73 3.99 1.44
C ASP A 61 4.18 5.39 1.76
N LEU A 62 3.91 5.62 3.04
CA LEU A 62 3.40 6.88 3.56
C LEU A 62 4.38 8.04 3.36
N VAL A 63 5.69 7.78 3.54
CA VAL A 63 6.74 8.81 3.49
C VAL A 63 6.81 9.42 2.09
N ASN A 64 6.76 8.55 1.07
CA ASN A 64 6.85 8.97 -0.33
C ASN A 64 5.50 9.15 -1.02
N SER A 65 4.39 8.92 -0.30
CA SER A 65 3.02 8.89 -0.81
C SER A 65 2.91 8.12 -2.13
N SER A 66 3.36 6.86 -2.07
CA SER A 66 3.49 5.99 -3.25
C SER A 66 3.10 4.56 -2.95
N TYR A 67 2.61 3.85 -3.96
CA TYR A 67 2.45 2.41 -3.92
C TYR A 67 3.70 1.74 -4.46
N LEU A 68 4.26 0.85 -3.65
CA LEU A 68 5.36 -0.04 -4.01
C LEU A 68 4.76 -1.39 -4.35
N VAL A 69 4.98 -1.85 -5.58
CA VAL A 69 4.58 -3.19 -6.02
C VAL A 69 5.83 -4.05 -6.09
N ASN A 70 6.02 -4.87 -5.07
CA ASN A 70 7.09 -5.85 -5.02
C ASN A 70 6.70 -7.04 -5.88
N VAL A 71 7.57 -7.39 -6.80
CA VAL A 71 7.38 -8.52 -7.72
C VAL A 71 8.34 -9.63 -7.30
N TYR A 72 7.80 -10.82 -7.12
CA TYR A 72 8.52 -12.01 -6.72
C TYR A 72 8.38 -13.08 -7.79
N ASP A 73 9.41 -13.90 -7.95
CA ASP A 73 9.31 -15.11 -8.74
C ASP A 73 8.53 -16.21 -7.99
N SER A 74 7.95 -17.16 -8.72
CA SER A 74 7.11 -18.21 -8.12
C SER A 74 7.91 -19.04 -7.13
N GLY A 75 7.52 -19.01 -5.86
CA GLY A 75 8.20 -19.77 -4.81
C GLY A 75 9.49 -19.13 -4.27
N SER A 76 9.82 -17.91 -4.68
CA SER A 76 10.91 -17.13 -4.08
C SER A 76 10.37 -16.11 -3.06
N GLU A 77 11.01 -16.02 -1.90
CA GLU A 77 10.77 -14.94 -0.92
C GLU A 77 11.54 -13.66 -1.30
N GLU A 78 12.40 -13.72 -2.32
CA GLU A 78 13.20 -12.58 -2.75
C GLU A 78 12.45 -11.73 -3.78
N ILE A 79 12.26 -10.45 -3.44
CA ILE A 79 11.78 -9.43 -4.39
C ILE A 79 12.80 -9.30 -5.54
N GLU A 80 12.36 -9.62 -6.75
CA GLU A 80 13.11 -9.49 -7.99
C GLU A 80 13.27 -8.01 -8.37
N PHE A 81 12.16 -7.27 -8.36
CA PHE A 81 12.13 -5.82 -8.55
C PHE A 81 10.87 -5.20 -7.95
N THR A 82 10.92 -3.88 -7.75
CA THR A 82 9.79 -3.10 -7.26
C THR A 82 9.33 -2.11 -8.33
N LEU A 83 8.04 -2.07 -8.62
CA LEU A 83 7.43 -1.02 -9.42
C LEU A 83 6.86 0.06 -8.50
N VAL A 84 7.20 1.32 -8.76
CA VAL A 84 6.76 2.46 -7.94
C VAL A 84 5.66 3.21 -8.68
N TYR A 85 4.52 3.40 -8.02
CA TYR A 85 3.40 4.19 -8.50
C TYR A 85 3.13 5.34 -7.54
N ASN A 86 2.71 6.50 -8.03
CA ASN A 86 2.30 7.61 -7.15
C ASN A 86 0.95 7.32 -6.46
N TYR A 87 0.53 8.22 -5.57
CA TYR A 87 -0.78 8.15 -4.87
C TYR A 87 -2.00 7.97 -5.80
N PHE A 88 -1.93 8.44 -7.05
CA PHE A 88 -2.99 8.32 -8.06
C PHE A 88 -2.87 7.04 -8.91
N GLY A 89 -1.88 6.20 -8.64
CA GLY A 89 -1.61 4.97 -9.40
C GLY A 89 -0.95 5.22 -10.76
N CYS A 90 -0.28 6.34 -10.98
CA CYS A 90 0.56 6.56 -12.16
C CYS A 90 1.95 5.95 -11.94
N PHE A 91 2.45 5.23 -12.94
CA PHE A 91 3.79 4.64 -12.90
C PHE A 91 4.84 5.74 -12.77
N LYS A 92 5.78 5.57 -11.84
CA LYS A 92 6.92 6.46 -11.64
C LYS A 92 8.20 5.83 -12.19
N LYS A 93 8.56 4.65 -11.69
CA LYS A 93 9.82 3.97 -12.03
C LYS A 93 9.79 2.49 -11.65
N LYS A 94 10.67 1.71 -12.29
CA LYS A 94 11.08 0.38 -11.84
C LYS A 94 12.36 0.52 -11.03
N VAL A 95 12.46 -0.20 -9.92
CA VAL A 95 13.65 -0.28 -9.07
C VAL A 95 14.04 -1.75 -8.99
N SER A 96 15.14 -2.12 -9.63
CA SER A 96 15.72 -3.46 -9.47
C SER A 96 16.53 -3.50 -8.17
N ARG A 97 16.39 -4.54 -7.36
CA ARG A 97 17.27 -4.71 -6.19
C ARG A 97 18.62 -5.25 -6.66
N ASN A 98 19.65 -4.41 -6.61
CA ASN A 98 21.03 -4.90 -6.55
C ASN A 98 21.29 -5.30 -5.09
N ILE A 99 21.56 -6.59 -4.83
CA ILE A 99 21.65 -7.18 -3.48
C ILE A 99 22.82 -6.59 -2.65
N SER A 100 23.63 -5.69 -3.22
CA SER A 100 24.85 -5.18 -2.59
C SER A 100 24.70 -3.89 -1.76
N LEU A 101 23.56 -3.18 -1.77
CA LEU A 101 23.48 -1.85 -1.14
C LEU A 101 22.10 -1.53 -0.56
N ASN A 102 21.56 -2.33 0.38
CA ASN A 102 20.56 -1.77 1.31
C ASN A 102 20.24 -2.62 2.55
N LYS A 103 21.25 -3.08 3.29
CA LYS A 103 21.01 -3.57 4.66
C LYS A 103 20.92 -2.44 5.70
N GLU A 104 21.10 -1.19 5.28
CA GLU A 104 21.24 -0.02 6.18
C GLU A 104 20.11 1.01 6.15
N SER A 105 19.16 0.97 5.18
CA SER A 105 18.01 1.91 5.20
C SER A 105 16.65 1.26 5.42
N VAL A 106 16.59 -0.04 5.70
CA VAL A 106 15.42 -0.66 6.32
C VAL A 106 15.52 -0.44 7.83
N GLY A 107 15.45 0.83 8.22
CA GLY A 107 15.05 1.23 9.55
C GLY A 107 13.62 0.73 9.73
N ILE A 108 13.51 -0.45 10.33
CA ILE A 108 12.28 -1.04 10.81
C ILE A 108 11.66 -0.01 11.77
N SER A 109 10.77 0.85 11.27
CA SER A 109 9.80 1.54 12.12
C SER A 109 8.68 0.54 12.41
N SER A 110 9.00 -0.46 13.20
CA SER A 110 8.06 -1.34 13.87
C SER A 110 7.16 -0.50 14.78
N LEU A 111 5.86 -0.50 14.52
CA LEU A 111 4.82 -0.16 15.50
C LEU A 111 3.47 -0.71 15.03
N PRO A 112 2.64 -1.19 15.96
CA PRO A 112 2.80 -2.47 16.61
C PRO A 112 1.83 -3.48 16.00
N THR A 113 2.29 -4.72 15.91
CA THR A 113 1.45 -5.90 15.72
C THR A 113 0.50 -6.03 16.91
N LEU A 114 -0.64 -5.35 16.85
CA LEU A 114 -1.70 -5.45 17.85
C LEU A 114 -3.01 -5.83 17.17
N PHE A 115 -3.00 -6.90 16.39
CA PHE A 115 -4.21 -7.63 16.02
C PHE A 115 -3.82 -9.07 15.70
N LEU A 116 -4.63 -10.00 16.20
CA LEU A 116 -4.57 -11.46 16.03
C LEU A 116 -3.70 -12.23 17.02
N LEU A 117 -4.16 -12.26 18.28
CA LEU A 117 -4.27 -13.52 19.03
C LEU A 117 -5.54 -13.45 19.90
N SER A 118 -6.67 -13.71 19.25
CA SER A 118 -7.93 -14.07 19.91
C SER A 118 -8.60 -15.16 19.09
N LYS A 119 -8.48 -16.39 19.61
CA LYS A 119 -9.45 -17.49 19.64
C LYS A 119 -8.82 -18.84 19.29
N PRO A 120 -9.39 -19.93 19.84
CA PRO A 120 -9.76 -20.18 21.23
C PRO A 120 -8.70 -21.01 21.96
#